data_AF-A0A6J7CRK3-F1
#
_entry.id   AF-A0A6J7CRK3-F1
#
_cell.length_a   1.000
_cell.length_b   1.000
_cell.length_c   1.000
_cell.angle_alpha   90.00
_cell.angle_beta   90.00
_cell.angle_gamma   90.00
#
_symmetry.space_group_name_H-M   'P 1'
#
loop_
_entity.id
_entity.type
_entity.pdbx_description
1 polymer ?
#
loop_
_entity_poly.entity_id
_entity_poly.type
_entity_poly.pdbx_seq_one_letter_code
_entity_poly.pdbx_strand_id
1 'polypeptide(L)'
;MRYFAIPSFTEGLVRINLRGRERDGIVDIEDYQRTCEEVIAEVSRATSPLTGKSIVADCFMMRAEDPFDPAGPPADISFRWSDTTQALDHPTAGLIGPVPYNRAGEHDGTGFALFNGAGITRGDLGTRPGLDLVATLQAMLGRDPVNPSAGVSILEIK
;
A
#
# COMPACT_ATOMS: atom_id res chain seq x y z
N MET A 1 17.76 5.65 17.15
CA MET A 1 17.35 5.76 15.73
C MET A 1 16.02 6.51 15.69
N ARG A 2 15.87 7.56 14.87
CA ARG A 2 14.65 8.42 14.86
C ARG A 2 13.46 7.78 14.14
N TYR A 3 13.73 6.82 13.26
CA TYR A 3 12.74 6.07 12.48
C TYR A 3 13.33 4.72 12.08
N PHE A 4 12.49 3.76 11.71
CA PHE A 4 12.91 2.43 11.27
C PHE A 4 11.95 1.87 10.22
N ALA A 5 12.47 1.01 9.35
CA ALA A 5 11.66 0.33 8.35
C ALA A 5 10.80 -0.76 9.02
N ILE A 6 9.54 -0.88 8.59
CA ILE A 6 8.70 -2.04 8.89
C ILE A 6 8.90 -3.03 7.74
N PRO A 7 9.28 -4.28 8.02
CA PRO A 7 9.39 -5.29 6.97
C PRO A 7 8.09 -5.43 6.18
N SER A 8 8.19 -5.24 4.87
CA SER A 8 7.12 -5.40 3.90
C SER A 8 7.70 -5.96 2.60
N PHE A 9 6.86 -6.60 1.80
CA PHE A 9 7.25 -7.15 0.50
C PHE A 9 6.92 -6.21 -0.67
N THR A 10 5.98 -5.29 -0.47
CA THR A 10 5.26 -4.58 -1.54
C THR A 10 5.51 -3.07 -1.45
N GLU A 11 5.24 -2.46 -0.30
CA GLU A 11 5.48 -1.04 -0.05
C GLU A 11 6.71 -0.79 0.83
N GLY A 12 7.31 0.38 0.69
CA GLY A 12 8.28 0.89 1.66
C GLY A 12 7.57 1.44 2.89
N LEU A 13 7.56 0.69 3.98
CA LEU A 13 6.90 1.13 5.21
C LEU A 13 7.92 1.68 6.20
N VAL A 14 7.67 2.88 6.72
CA VAL A 14 8.50 3.51 7.76
C VAL A 14 7.67 3.84 8.99
N ARG A 15 8.24 3.55 10.16
CA ARG A 15 7.75 3.96 11.48
C ARG A 15 8.68 5.01 12.06
N ILE A 16 8.13 6.10 12.56
CA ILE A 16 8.81 7.08 13.40
C ILE A 16 8.90 6.54 14.83
N ASN A 17 10.09 6.63 15.42
CA ASN A 17 10.35 6.22 16.80
C ASN A 17 9.85 7.30 17.79
N LEU A 18 8.52 7.47 17.82
CA LEU A 18 7.81 8.53 18.51
C LEU A 18 7.71 8.27 20.02
N ARG A 19 8.05 9.28 20.82
CA ARG A 19 7.93 9.25 22.29
C ARG A 19 6.48 9.05 22.70
N GLY A 20 6.25 8.17 23.68
CA GLY A 20 4.92 7.85 24.19
C GLY A 20 4.14 6.83 23.33
N ARG A 21 4.64 6.48 22.14
CA ARG A 21 4.07 5.41 21.30
C ARG A 21 4.99 4.21 21.18
N GLU A 22 6.27 4.44 20.92
CA GLU A 22 7.28 3.38 20.92
C GLU A 22 7.93 3.25 22.30
N ARG A 23 8.32 2.02 22.68
CA ARG A 23 8.94 1.73 23.99
C ARG A 23 10.12 2.64 24.30
N ASP A 24 11.00 2.82 23.33
CA ASP A 24 12.23 3.62 23.42
C ASP A 24 12.12 4.87 22.52
N GLY A 25 10.93 5.47 22.43
CA GLY A 25 10.65 6.62 21.58
C GLY A 25 11.54 7.83 21.90
N ILE A 26 12.12 8.42 20.86
CA ILE A 26 13.07 9.54 20.96
C ILE A 26 12.67 10.79 20.17
N VAL A 27 11.73 10.66 19.24
CA VAL A 27 11.18 11.80 18.50
C VAL A 27 10.03 12.36 19.32
N ASP A 28 10.08 13.65 19.64
CA ASP A 28 8.97 14.32 20.33
C ASP A 28 7.83 14.59 19.35
N ILE A 29 6.61 14.74 19.86
CA ILE A 29 5.41 14.90 19.01
C ILE A 29 5.47 16.17 18.16
N GLU A 30 6.08 17.23 18.69
CA GLU A 30 6.30 18.50 17.99
C GLU A 30 7.23 18.34 16.78
N ASP A 31 8.08 17.31 16.78
CA ASP A 31 9.04 17.00 15.72
C ASP A 31 8.55 15.89 14.78
N TYR A 32 7.39 15.30 15.05
CA TYR A 32 6.86 14.16 14.28
C TYR A 32 6.71 14.50 12.80
N GLN A 33 5.96 15.56 12.49
CA GLN A 33 5.67 15.97 11.11
C GLN A 33 6.96 16.28 10.35
N ARG A 34 7.87 17.05 10.96
CA ARG A 34 9.18 17.37 10.37
C ARG A 34 10.01 16.10 10.13
N THR A 35 9.98 15.14 11.05
CA THR A 35 10.69 13.86 10.89
C THR A 35 10.10 13.06 9.73
N CYS A 36 8.78 13.06 9.55
CA CYS A 36 8.14 12.43 8.40
C CYS A 36 8.59 13.05 7.08
N GLU A 37 8.58 14.38 7.00
CA GLU A 37 9.02 15.13 5.82
C GLU A 37 10.50 14.91 5.49
N GLU A 38 11.37 14.87 6.50
CA GLU A 38 12.80 14.55 6.35
C GLU A 38 13.00 13.14 5.74
N VAL A 39 12.26 12.14 6.21
CA VAL A 39 12.32 10.77 5.68
C VAL A 39 11.81 10.72 4.24
N ILE A 40 10.68 11.38 3.95
CA ILE A 40 10.11 11.47 2.60
C ILE A 40 11.12 12.11 1.64
N ALA A 41 11.71 13.23 2.03
CA ALA A 41 12.70 13.93 1.24
C ALA A 41 13.94 13.06 0.97
N GLU A 42 14.44 12.35 1.97
CA GLU A 42 15.64 11.51 1.80
C GLU A 42 15.36 10.30 0.92
N VAL A 43 14.29 9.53 1.18
CA VAL A 43 13.97 8.34 0.36
C VAL A 43 13.65 8.72 -1.08
N SER A 44 13.02 9.88 -1.33
CA SER A 44 12.71 10.36 -2.67
C SER A 44 13.94 10.71 -3.52
N ARG A 45 15.13 10.80 -2.92
CA ARG A 45 16.39 11.00 -3.66
C ARG A 45 16.96 9.71 -4.25
N ALA A 46 16.42 8.55 -3.86
CA ALA A 46 16.86 7.27 -4.39
C ALA A 46 16.41 7.09 -5.85
N THR A 47 17.29 6.52 -6.66
CA THR A 47 17.06 6.23 -8.07
C THR A 47 17.36 4.78 -8.39
N SER A 48 16.78 4.28 -9.48
CA SER A 48 17.07 2.95 -9.99
C SER A 48 18.45 2.97 -10.64
N PRO A 49 19.42 2.14 -10.21
CA PRO A 49 20.75 2.10 -10.83
C PRO A 49 20.70 1.62 -12.29
N LEU A 50 19.62 0.95 -12.70
CA LEU A 50 19.42 0.50 -14.08
C LEU A 50 18.93 1.63 -15.01
N THR A 51 18.03 2.49 -14.52
CA THR A 51 17.35 3.48 -15.37
C THR A 51 17.68 4.93 -15.04
N GLY A 52 18.31 5.19 -13.89
CA GLY A 52 18.56 6.54 -13.36
C GLY A 52 17.31 7.30 -12.93
N LYS A 53 16.11 6.68 -12.99
CA LYS A 53 14.84 7.33 -12.63
C LYS A 53 14.52 7.15 -11.15
N SER A 54 13.68 8.02 -10.58
CA SER A 54 13.16 7.87 -9.22
C SER A 54 12.54 6.49 -9.00
N ILE A 55 12.89 5.84 -7.88
CA ILE A 55 12.24 4.59 -7.46
C ILE A 55 10.93 4.83 -6.70
N VAL A 56 10.68 6.05 -6.23
CA VAL A 56 9.45 6.41 -5.53
C VAL A 56 8.44 6.92 -6.56
N ALA A 57 7.31 6.24 -6.67
CA ALA A 57 6.15 6.69 -7.45
C ALA A 57 5.22 7.57 -6.61
N ASP A 58 5.05 7.25 -5.33
CA ASP A 58 4.13 7.94 -4.44
C ASP A 58 4.52 7.77 -2.98
N CYS A 59 4.04 8.66 -2.11
CA CYS A 59 4.25 8.57 -0.68
C CYS A 59 3.03 9.06 0.10
N PHE A 60 2.69 8.36 1.18
CA PHE A 60 1.53 8.63 2.00
C PHE A 60 1.91 8.74 3.46
N MET A 61 1.53 9.84 4.12
CA MET A 61 1.58 9.97 5.58
C MET A 61 0.33 9.32 6.18
N MET A 62 0.46 8.06 6.53
CA MET A 62 -0.65 7.17 6.92
C MET A 62 -1.28 7.55 8.26
N ARG A 63 -0.58 8.35 9.07
CA ARG A 63 -1.00 8.83 10.39
C ARG A 63 -0.87 10.35 10.51
N ALA A 64 -1.23 11.09 9.45
CA ALA A 64 -1.13 12.55 9.42
C ALA A 64 -2.09 13.22 10.42
N GLU A 65 -3.26 12.62 10.66
CA GLU A 65 -4.29 13.18 11.55
C GLU A 65 -3.98 12.96 13.03
N ASP A 66 -3.68 11.70 13.42
CA ASP A 66 -3.31 11.34 14.78
C ASP A 66 -2.22 10.26 14.79
N PRO A 67 -0.97 10.60 15.16
CA PRO A 67 0.10 9.62 15.28
C PRO A 67 -0.08 8.64 16.44
N PHE A 68 -0.92 8.96 17.43
CA PHE A 68 -1.20 8.15 18.60
C PHE A 68 -2.44 7.26 18.47
N ASP A 69 -3.20 7.35 17.38
CA ASP A 69 -4.41 6.54 17.20
C ASP A 69 -4.09 5.03 17.34
N PRO A 70 -4.64 4.34 18.36
CA PRO A 70 -4.39 2.92 18.56
C PRO A 70 -4.98 2.05 17.45
N ALA A 71 -5.99 2.54 16.71
CA ALA A 71 -6.58 1.88 15.55
C ALA A 71 -5.90 2.24 14.22
N GLY A 72 -4.95 3.17 14.25
CA GLY A 72 -4.25 3.64 13.05
C GLY A 72 -3.36 2.56 12.40
N PRO A 73 -2.93 2.77 11.16
CA PRO A 73 -2.10 1.82 10.41
C PRO A 73 -0.73 1.56 11.09
N PRO A 74 -0.05 0.44 10.84
CA PRO A 74 1.21 0.14 11.53
C PRO A 74 2.35 1.09 11.15
N ALA A 75 2.34 1.67 9.96
CA ALA A 75 3.36 2.63 9.48
C ALA A 75 2.91 4.08 9.66
N ASP A 76 3.88 5.00 9.73
CA ASP A 76 3.63 6.45 9.61
C ASP A 76 3.72 6.90 8.16
N ILE A 77 4.61 6.27 7.38
CA ILE A 77 4.85 6.59 5.98
C ILE A 77 4.79 5.30 5.17
N SER A 78 4.08 5.35 4.04
CA SER A 78 4.11 4.32 3.01
C SER A 78 4.66 4.90 1.72
N PHE A 79 5.68 4.26 1.15
CA PHE A 79 6.21 4.55 -0.18
C PHE A 79 5.73 3.51 -1.16
N ARG A 80 5.11 3.98 -2.25
CA ARG A 80 4.81 3.17 -3.42
C ARG A 80 5.98 3.26 -4.38
N TRP A 81 6.53 2.11 -4.76
CA TRP A 81 7.65 2.05 -5.69
C TRP A 81 7.17 2.23 -7.14
N SER A 82 8.01 2.83 -7.99
CA SER A 82 7.71 3.07 -9.40
C SER A 82 7.90 1.86 -10.28
N ASP A 83 8.80 0.95 -9.90
CA ASP A 83 9.07 -0.29 -10.60
C ASP A 83 9.73 -1.30 -9.65
N THR A 84 9.80 -2.56 -10.09
CA THR A 84 10.57 -3.60 -9.41
C THR A 84 12.06 -3.33 -9.60
N THR A 85 12.80 -3.16 -8.50
CA THR A 85 14.26 -3.01 -8.54
C THR A 85 14.96 -3.91 -7.54
N GLN A 86 16.11 -4.45 -7.92
CA GLN A 86 16.97 -5.27 -7.05
C GLN A 86 18.00 -4.43 -6.30
N ALA A 87 18.14 -3.16 -6.64
CA ALA A 87 19.06 -2.25 -5.98
C ALA A 87 18.55 -0.82 -6.11
N LEU A 88 19.05 0.06 -5.26
CA LEU A 88 18.79 1.49 -5.33
C LEU A 88 20.10 2.25 -5.23
N ASP A 89 20.24 3.31 -6.01
CA ASP A 89 21.35 4.25 -5.91
C ASP A 89 20.89 5.49 -5.16
N HIS A 90 21.61 5.85 -4.11
CA HIS A 90 21.30 6.99 -3.26
C HIS A 90 22.50 7.94 -3.19
N PRO A 91 22.32 9.26 -3.36
CA PRO A 91 23.44 10.20 -3.46
C PRO A 91 24.43 10.21 -2.28
N THR A 92 23.96 9.87 -1.08
CA THR A 92 24.78 9.85 0.15
C THR A 92 25.15 8.45 0.62
N ALA A 93 24.33 7.45 0.33
CA ALA A 93 24.54 6.08 0.79
C ALA A 93 25.19 5.19 -0.29
N GLY A 94 25.28 5.68 -1.52
CA GLY A 94 25.73 4.94 -2.68
C GLY A 94 24.75 3.86 -3.09
N LEU A 95 25.29 2.80 -3.69
CA LEU A 95 24.52 1.65 -4.12
C LEU A 95 24.11 0.78 -2.92
N ILE A 96 22.81 0.62 -2.73
CA ILE A 96 22.21 -0.28 -1.73
C ILE A 96 21.60 -1.48 -2.48
N GLY A 97 22.08 -2.68 -2.13
CA GLY A 97 21.77 -3.93 -2.82
C GLY A 97 23.03 -4.58 -3.43
N PRO A 98 22.86 -5.56 -4.33
CA PRO A 98 21.59 -6.12 -4.77
C PRO A 98 20.89 -6.88 -3.64
N VAL A 99 19.58 -6.71 -3.51
CA VAL A 99 18.75 -7.59 -2.69
C VAL A 99 18.49 -8.89 -3.46
N PRO A 100 18.55 -10.06 -2.79
CA PRO A 100 18.23 -11.32 -3.43
C PRO A 100 16.84 -11.25 -4.07
N TYR A 101 16.75 -11.68 -5.33
CA TYR A 101 15.49 -11.70 -6.08
C TYR A 101 14.58 -12.81 -5.53
N ASN A 102 13.92 -12.54 -4.41
CA ASN A 102 13.19 -13.53 -3.63
C ASN A 102 11.77 -13.81 -4.16
N ARG A 103 11.20 -12.91 -4.97
CA ARG A 103 9.87 -13.07 -5.56
C ARG A 103 9.77 -12.27 -6.86
N ALA A 104 9.47 -12.95 -7.97
CA ALA A 104 9.37 -12.35 -9.30
C ALA A 104 7.99 -11.72 -9.61
N GLY A 105 7.01 -11.94 -8.73
CA GLY A 105 5.63 -11.50 -8.93
C GLY A 105 5.19 -10.58 -7.81
N GLU A 106 4.83 -9.36 -8.19
CA GLU A 106 4.11 -8.38 -7.38
C GLU A 106 2.60 -8.47 -7.66
N HIS A 107 1.78 -8.02 -6.73
CA HIS A 107 0.36 -7.82 -6.97
C HIS A 107 0.14 -6.55 -7.79
N ASP A 108 -0.54 -6.68 -8.92
CA ASP A 108 -1.10 -5.51 -9.58
C ASP A 108 -2.46 -5.16 -8.97
N GLY A 109 -2.84 -3.89 -9.06
CA GLY A 109 -4.18 -3.43 -8.65
C GLY A 109 -5.30 -4.00 -9.52
N THR A 110 -4.97 -4.66 -10.63
CA THR A 110 -5.94 -5.32 -11.50
C THR A 110 -5.98 -6.83 -11.26
N GLY A 111 -7.19 -7.37 -11.35
CA GLY A 111 -7.46 -8.80 -11.34
C GLY A 111 -8.53 -9.13 -12.37
N PHE A 112 -8.96 -10.39 -12.39
CA PHE A 112 -10.09 -10.82 -13.20
C PHE A 112 -11.07 -11.62 -12.35
N ALA A 113 -12.35 -11.55 -12.70
CA ALA A 113 -13.41 -12.35 -12.12
C ALA A 113 -14.20 -13.03 -13.24
N LEU A 114 -14.55 -14.29 -13.05
CA LEU A 114 -15.41 -15.05 -13.96
C LEU A 114 -16.59 -15.60 -13.18
N PHE A 115 -17.79 -15.25 -13.62
CA PHE A 115 -19.04 -15.75 -13.06
C PHE A 115 -19.65 -16.77 -14.01
N ASN A 116 -20.04 -17.93 -13.48
CA ASN A 116 -20.71 -18.97 -14.24
C ASN A 116 -21.79 -19.62 -13.38
N GLY A 117 -23.00 -19.72 -13.91
CA GLY A 117 -24.15 -20.25 -13.17
C GLY A 117 -25.46 -20.10 -13.94
N ALA A 118 -26.50 -20.81 -13.49
CA ALA A 118 -27.84 -20.65 -14.03
C ALA A 118 -28.35 -19.21 -13.80
N GLY A 119 -29.02 -18.63 -14.79
CA GLY A 119 -29.53 -17.25 -14.73
C GLY A 119 -28.50 -16.16 -14.99
N ILE A 120 -27.20 -16.49 -15.12
CA ILE A 120 -26.16 -15.51 -15.46
C ILE A 120 -26.09 -15.34 -16.98
N THR A 121 -26.34 -14.12 -17.44
CA THR A 121 -26.23 -13.79 -18.86
C THR A 121 -24.76 -13.74 -19.28
N ARG A 122 -24.40 -14.42 -20.37
CA ARG A 122 -23.05 -14.37 -20.93
C ARG A 122 -22.73 -12.96 -21.44
N GLY A 123 -21.59 -12.42 -21.03
CA GLY A 123 -21.09 -11.14 -21.53
C GLY A 123 -19.75 -10.76 -20.91
N ASP A 124 -19.12 -9.73 -21.48
CA ASP A 124 -18.03 -9.01 -20.85
C ASP A 124 -18.64 -7.89 -19.98
N LEU A 125 -18.32 -7.90 -18.69
CA LEU A 125 -18.86 -6.96 -17.72
C LEU A 125 -17.93 -5.74 -17.52
N GLY A 126 -16.81 -5.70 -18.24
CA GLY A 126 -15.80 -4.65 -18.19
C GLY A 126 -15.04 -4.59 -16.87
N THR A 127 -14.25 -3.53 -16.70
CA THR A 127 -13.53 -3.24 -15.45
C THR A 127 -14.49 -2.74 -14.38
N ARG A 128 -14.44 -3.36 -13.20
CA ARG A 128 -15.27 -3.01 -12.04
C ARG A 128 -14.41 -2.91 -10.78
N PRO A 129 -14.81 -2.09 -9.78
CA PRO A 129 -14.22 -2.13 -8.45
C PRO A 129 -14.22 -3.54 -7.87
N GLY A 130 -13.08 -4.00 -7.32
CA GLY A 130 -13.01 -5.31 -6.67
C GLY A 130 -14.00 -5.46 -5.50
N LEU A 131 -14.39 -4.35 -4.87
CA LEU A 131 -15.38 -4.28 -3.79
C LEU A 131 -16.77 -4.75 -4.24
N ASP A 132 -17.10 -4.65 -5.53
CA ASP A 132 -18.37 -5.10 -6.10
C ASP A 132 -18.52 -6.63 -6.10
N LEU A 133 -17.42 -7.38 -5.96
CA LEU A 133 -17.44 -8.84 -5.88
C LEU A 133 -18.26 -9.34 -4.69
N VAL A 134 -18.16 -8.67 -3.54
CA VAL A 134 -18.85 -9.06 -2.32
C VAL A 134 -20.36 -8.91 -2.47
N ALA A 135 -20.82 -7.81 -3.05
CA ALA A 135 -22.24 -7.59 -3.33
C ALA A 135 -22.76 -8.58 -4.40
N THR A 136 -21.95 -8.86 -5.42
CA THR A 136 -22.29 -9.83 -6.48
C THR A 136 -22.47 -11.24 -5.94
N LEU A 137 -21.56 -11.70 -5.07
CA LEU A 137 -21.65 -13.03 -4.45
C LEU A 137 -22.86 -13.15 -3.53
N GLN A 138 -23.23 -12.10 -2.80
CA GLN A 138 -24.44 -12.09 -1.96
C GLN A 138 -25.71 -12.21 -2.81
N ALA A 139 -25.80 -11.45 -3.90
CA ALA A 139 -26.90 -11.54 -4.85
C ALA A 139 -27.02 -12.95 -5.44
N MET A 140 -25.90 -13.58 -5.83
CA MET A 140 -25.87 -14.96 -6.34
C MET A 140 -26.34 -15.99 -5.31
N LEU A 141 -26.18 -15.70 -4.02
CA LEU A 141 -26.64 -16.56 -2.93
C LEU A 141 -28.07 -16.25 -2.48
N GLY A 142 -28.77 -15.30 -3.14
CA GLY A 142 -30.09 -14.85 -2.74
C GLY A 142 -30.12 -14.19 -1.36
N ARG A 143 -29.01 -13.55 -0.96
CA ARG A 143 -28.88 -12.85 0.31
C ARG A 143 -28.89 -11.34 0.09
N ASP A 144 -29.54 -10.65 1.01
CA ASP A 144 -29.45 -9.19 1.09
C ASP A 144 -28.04 -8.76 1.54
N PRO A 145 -27.56 -7.58 1.12
CA PRO A 145 -26.29 -7.02 1.56
C PRO A 145 -26.25 -6.94 3.09
N VAL A 146 -25.32 -7.67 3.70
CA VAL A 146 -25.04 -7.51 5.14
C VAL A 146 -24.21 -6.23 5.29
N ASN A 147 -24.81 -5.18 5.84
CA ASN A 147 -24.31 -3.79 5.86
C ASN A 147 -24.36 -3.11 4.48
N PRO A 148 -24.30 -1.76 4.38
CA PRO A 148 -23.99 -1.13 3.10
C PRO A 148 -22.58 -1.54 2.72
N SER A 149 -22.45 -2.68 2.01
CA SER A 149 -21.22 -3.01 1.32
C SER A 149 -20.89 -1.83 0.43
N ALA A 150 -19.66 -1.33 0.48
CA ALA A 150 -19.25 -0.20 -0.35
C ALA A 150 -19.41 -0.45 -1.86
N GLY A 151 -19.55 -1.72 -2.26
CA GLY A 151 -19.77 -2.14 -3.65
C GLY A 151 -21.22 -2.48 -3.99
N VAL A 152 -21.48 -2.52 -5.30
CA VAL A 152 -22.77 -2.88 -5.91
C VAL A 152 -22.65 -4.20 -6.67
N SER A 153 -23.75 -4.94 -6.83
CA SER A 153 -23.69 -6.17 -7.64
C SER A 153 -23.36 -5.84 -9.09
N ILE A 154 -22.39 -6.55 -9.67
CA ILE A 154 -22.00 -6.45 -11.08
C ILE A 154 -23.05 -7.14 -11.96
N LEU A 155 -23.71 -8.18 -11.42
CA LEU A 155 -24.68 -8.99 -12.15
C LEU A 155 -26.09 -8.44 -11.95
N GLU A 156 -26.83 -8.38 -13.07
CA GLU A 156 -28.29 -8.39 -13.06
C GLU A 156 -28.74 -9.85 -12.98
N ILE A 157 -29.16 -10.29 -11.79
CA ILE A 157 -29.70 -11.64 -11.59
C ILE A 157 -31.21 -11.54 -11.75
N LYS A 158 -31.76 -12.23 -12.76
CA LYS A 158 -33.20 -12.33 -13.01
C LYS A 158 -33.83 -13.47 -12.24
#